data_AF-A0A8S4B9K4-F1
#
_entry.id   AF-A0A8S4B9K4-F1
#
_cell.length_a   1.000
_cell.length_b   1.000
_cell.length_c   1.000
_cell.angle_alpha   90.00
_cell.angle_beta   90.00
_cell.angle_gamma   90.00
#
_symmetry.space_group_name_H-M   'P 1'
#
loop_
_entity.id
_entity.type
_entity.pdbx_description
1 polymer ?
#
loop_
_entity_poly.entity_id
_entity_poly.type
_entity_poly.pdbx_seq_one_letter_code
_entity_poly.pdbx_strand_id
1 'polypeptide(L)' 'MDAQVALLLVWTALVLLTHELTWAGAAEVYTNTWAVQINGGPQEADRIAREHGFINQGNN' A
#
# COMPACT_ATOMS: atom_id res chain seq x y z
N MET A 1 25.00 9.74 -33.01
CA MET A 1 23.54 9.66 -32.75
C MET A 1 23.00 11.08 -32.69
N ASP A 2 21.86 11.33 -33.33
CA ASP A 2 21.19 12.62 -33.28
C ASP A 2 20.81 12.98 -31.82
N ALA A 3 21.00 14.24 -31.42
CA ALA A 3 20.71 14.71 -30.08
C ALA A 3 19.23 14.52 -29.69
N GLN A 4 18.32 14.58 -30.67
CA GLN A 4 16.90 14.33 -30.47
C GLN A 4 16.62 12.85 -30.16
N VAL A 5 17.33 11.94 -30.83
CA VAL A 5 17.23 10.49 -30.57
C VAL A 5 17.78 10.15 -29.19
N ALA A 6 18.90 10.77 -28.80
CA ALA A 6 19.45 10.60 -27.46
C ALA A 6 18.48 11.11 -26.38
N LEU A 7 17.85 12.27 -26.61
CA LEU A 7 16.87 12.85 -25.69
C LEU A 7 15.64 11.95 -25.53
N LEU A 8 15.10 11.42 -26.64
CA LEU A 8 13.97 10.48 -26.61
C LEU A 8 14.29 9.23 -25.80
N LEU A 9 15.46 8.62 -26.02
CA LEU A 9 15.87 7.42 -25.29
C LEU A 9 16.04 7.67 -23.79
N VAL A 10 16.60 8.82 -23.40
CA VAL A 10 16.73 9.22 -21.99
C VAL A 10 15.36 9.41 -21.34
N TRP A 11 14.43 10.08 -22.02
CA TRP A 11 13.06 10.25 -21.51
C TRP A 11 12.33 8.91 -21.37
N THR A 12 12.43 8.03 -22.35
CA THR A 12 11.83 6.69 -22.26
C THR A 12 12.41 5.90 -21.11
N ALA A 13 13.74 5.91 -20.93
CA ALA A 13 14.38 5.23 -19.80
C ALA A 13 13.93 5.80 -18.45
N LEU A 14 13.79 7.13 -18.34
CA LEU A 14 13.32 7.79 -17.13
C LEU A 14 11.87 7.39 -16.80
N VAL A 15 10.97 7.41 -17.79
CA VAL A 15 9.56 7.02 -17.60
C VAL A 15 9.46 5.56 -17.15
N LEU A 16 10.19 4.65 -17.80
CA LEU A 16 10.21 3.24 -17.41
C LEU A 16 10.74 3.06 -15.98
N LEU A 17 11.82 3.74 -15.61
CA LEU A 17 12.38 3.67 -14.26
C LEU A 17 11.40 4.16 -13.20
N THR A 18 10.66 5.25 -13.47
CA THR A 18 9.67 5.78 -12.52
C THR A 18 8.45 4.88 -12.36
N HIS A 19 8.06 4.14 -13.41
CA HIS A 19 6.95 3.22 -13.36
C HIS A 19 7.28 1.98 -12.52
N GLU A 20 8.44 1.35 -12.73
CA GLU A 20 8.87 0.20 -11.93
C GLU A 20 8.95 0.54 -10.42
N LEU A 21 9.37 1.77 -10.09
CA LEU A 21 9.49 2.22 -8.71
C LEU A 21 8.13 2.41 -8.00
N THR A 22 7.10 2.85 -8.71
CA THR A 22 5.75 2.99 -8.14
C THR A 22 5.07 1.64 -7.91
N TRP A 23 5.30 0.64 -8.77
CA TRP A 23 4.72 -0.70 -8.60
C TRP A 23 5.35 -1.46 -7.43
N ALA A 24 6.64 -1.29 -7.16
CA ALA A 24 7.32 -1.97 -6.04
C ALA A 24 6.84 -1.49 -4.65
N GLY A 25 6.36 -0.24 -4.55
CA GLY A 25 5.86 0.34 -3.29
C GLY A 25 4.36 0.10 -3.04
N ALA A 26 3.60 -0.24 -4.08
CA ALA A 26 2.15 -0.37 -4.05
C ALA A 26 1.70 -1.83 -4.14
N ALA A 27 2.40 -2.75 -3.45
CA ALA A 27 1.84 -4.06 -3.18
C ALA A 27 0.60 -3.85 -2.30
N GLU A 28 -0.57 -3.75 -2.94
CA GLU A 28 -1.85 -3.66 -2.27
C GLU A 28 -2.02 -4.96 -1.48
N VAL A 29 -1.73 -4.89 -0.18
CA VAL A 29 -1.84 -6.05 0.71
C VAL A 29 -3.33 -6.32 0.89
N TYR A 30 -3.90 -7.14 0.00
CA TYR A 30 -5.23 -7.71 0.14
C TYR A 30 -5.20 -8.74 1.26
N THR A 31 -5.17 -8.27 2.50
CA THR A 31 -5.42 -9.10 3.66
C THR A 31 -6.92 -9.22 3.87
N ASN A 32 -7.37 -10.38 4.34
CA ASN A 32 -8.79 -10.58 4.67
C ASN A 32 -9.16 -9.67 5.86
N THR A 33 -9.78 -8.52 5.58
CA THR A 33 -10.37 -7.65 6.59
C THR A 33 -11.82 -8.08 6.83
N TRP A 34 -12.18 -8.25 8.09
CA TRP A 34 -13.52 -8.63 8.53
C TRP A 34 -14.02 -7.63 9.57
N ALA A 35 -15.31 -7.28 9.52
CA ALA A 35 -15.93 -6.31 10.42
C ALA A 35 -16.77 -7.03 11.48
N VAL A 36 -16.55 -6.71 12.77
CA VAL A 36 -17.29 -7.30 13.89
C VAL A 36 -17.65 -6.24 14.91
N GLN A 37 -18.87 -6.34 15.43
CA GLN A 37 -19.34 -5.45 16.49
C GLN A 37 -18.88 -5.97 17.85
N ILE A 38 -18.11 -5.15 18.56
CA ILE A 38 -17.60 -5.43 19.89
C ILE A 38 -18.29 -4.49 20.88
N ASN A 39 -18.93 -5.07 21.90
CA ASN A 39 -19.43 -4.32 23.04
C ASN A 39 -18.26 -3.99 23.97
N GLY A 40 -18.14 -2.74 24.41
CA GLY A 40 -17.02 -2.31 25.28
C GLY A 40 -16.17 -1.17 24.71
N GLY A 41 -16.48 -0.69 23.50
CA GLY A 41 -15.83 0.48 22.91
C GLY A 41 -14.46 0.19 22.26
N PRO A 42 -13.76 1.24 21.79
CA PRO A 42 -12.52 1.10 21.01
C PRO A 42 -11.41 0.35 21.77
N GLN A 43 -11.27 0.56 23.08
CA GLN A 43 -10.21 -0.09 23.85
C GLN A 43 -10.39 -1.62 23.91
N GLU A 44 -11.63 -2.09 23.98
CA GLU A 44 -11.93 -3.52 24.01
C GLU A 44 -11.69 -4.16 22.64
N ALA A 45 -12.02 -3.44 21.56
CA ALA A 45 -11.70 -3.86 20.20
C ALA A 45 -10.18 -3.97 19.97
N ASP A 46 -9.39 -3.01 20.48
CA ASP A 46 -7.92 -3.06 20.42
C ASP A 46 -7.32 -4.18 21.26
N ARG A 47 -7.94 -4.50 22.41
CA ARG A 47 -7.52 -5.61 23.25
C ARG A 47 -7.70 -6.94 22.52
N ILE A 48 -8.90 -7.18 21.98
CA ILE A 48 -9.24 -8.42 21.26
C ILE A 48 -8.40 -8.57 19.99
N ALA A 49 -8.21 -7.49 19.22
CA ALA A 49 -7.38 -7.54 18.01
C ALA A 49 -5.94 -7.95 18.34
N ARG A 50 -5.31 -7.31 19.35
CA ARG A 50 -3.95 -7.66 19.78
C ARG A 50 -3.85 -9.08 20.33
N GLU A 51 -4.84 -9.54 21.09
CA GLU A 51 -4.89 -10.91 21.62
C GLU A 51 -4.81 -11.96 20.52
N HIS A 52 -5.42 -11.69 19.36
CA HIS A 52 -5.48 -12.61 18.23
C HIS A 52 -4.50 -12.29 17.10
N GLY A 53 -3.58 -11.32 17.29
CA GLY A 53 -2.60 -10.93 16.28
C GLY A 53 -3.19 -10.16 15.09
N PHE A 54 -4.39 -9.61 15.24
CA PHE A 54 -5.01 -8.73 14.25
C PHE A 54 -4.72 -7.25 14.55
N ILE A 55 -4.80 -6.43 13.51
CA ILE A 55 -4.77 -4.97 13.62
C ILE A 55 -6.21 -4.48 13.63
N ASN A 56 -6.63 -3.81 14.71
CA ASN A 56 -7.93 -3.15 14.73
C ASN A 56 -7.88 -1.94 13.79
N GLN A 57 -8.69 -1.96 12.74
CA GLN A 57 -8.82 -0.82 11.83
C GLN A 57 -9.96 0.13 12.21
N GLY A 58 -10.77 -0.23 13.21
CA GLY A 58 -11.73 0.67 13.86
C GLY A 58 -12.66 1.40 12.89
N ASN A 59 -13.21 2.52 13.35
CA ASN A 59 -14.04 3.41 12.54
C ASN A 59 -13.42 4.80 12.59
N ASN A 60 -13.20 5.42 11.41
CA ASN A 60 -12.73 6.80 11.25
C ASN A 60 -13.60 7.80 12.04
#